data_AF-J9WEJ7-F1
#
_entry.id   AF-J9WEJ7-F1
#
_cell.length_a   1.000
_cell.length_b   1.000
_cell.length_c   1.000
_cell.angle_alpha   90.00
_cell.angle_beta   90.00
_cell.angle_gamma   90.00
#
_symmetry.space_group_name_H-M   'P 1'
#
loop_
_entity.id
_entity.type
_entity.pdbx_description
1 polymer ?
#
loop_
_entity_poly.entity_id
_entity_poly.type
_entity_poly.pdbx_seq_one_letter_code
_entity_poly.pdbx_strand_id
1 'polypeptide(L)'
;MSPRRVRARNAVAWLGSIGLLAALTCGCHAAHKPAPSGPPITNAPTTSAAPPAPPPIVKIAPLPVRPVTKSHPTTPATKCPDMGPNVPVAPTDALTTCDLARANVYTLGPETMQLGLIHVDPPKAVTADFYQVTLVLDPPSAAAWASFTAEHVKDHVAFIRDNLVLEAPIIEEQVTSGRIVLTTQTAEGAAQLAQLAGRPA
;
A
#
# COMPACT_ATOMS: atom_id res chain seq x y z
N MET A 1 0.78 -52.80 -6.53
CA MET A 1 2.22 -52.47 -6.42
C MET A 1 2.36 -51.00 -6.05
N SER A 2 2.81 -50.70 -4.84
CA SER A 2 3.38 -49.39 -4.49
C SER A 2 4.73 -49.19 -5.19
N PRO A 3 5.12 -47.93 -5.38
CA PRO A 3 6.38 -47.51 -4.80
C PRO A 3 6.22 -46.35 -3.80
N ARG A 4 7.09 -46.43 -2.81
CA ARG A 4 7.25 -45.61 -1.61
C ARG A 4 8.16 -44.41 -1.88
N ARG A 5 7.84 -43.29 -1.19
CA ARG A 5 8.74 -42.23 -0.65
C ARG A 5 9.48 -41.40 -1.73
N VAL A 6 9.77 -40.11 -1.55
CA VAL A 6 10.46 -39.47 -0.41
C VAL A 6 10.03 -38.01 -0.30
N ARG A 7 9.84 -37.59 0.96
CA ARG A 7 9.58 -36.21 1.42
C ARG A 7 10.95 -35.53 1.60
N ALA A 8 11.20 -34.39 0.95
CA ALA A 8 12.36 -33.57 1.25
C ALA A 8 11.90 -32.26 1.93
N ARG A 9 12.20 -32.17 3.23
CA ARG A 9 12.08 -30.98 4.05
C ARG A 9 13.41 -30.24 3.96
N ASN A 10 13.44 -29.02 3.42
CA ASN A 10 14.62 -28.17 3.53
C ASN A 10 14.39 -27.19 4.68
N ALA A 11 14.87 -27.58 5.86
CA ALA A 11 15.16 -26.68 6.96
C ALA A 11 16.57 -26.13 6.73
N VAL A 12 16.73 -24.81 6.70
CA VAL A 12 18.03 -24.17 6.79
C VAL A 12 18.05 -23.37 8.08
N ALA A 13 18.93 -23.78 8.98
CA ALA A 13 19.19 -23.19 10.27
C ALA A 13 20.61 -22.64 10.31
N TRP A 14 20.73 -21.46 10.91
CA TRP A 14 21.87 -20.90 11.66
C TRP A 14 23.20 -20.57 10.94
N LEU A 15 23.64 -19.33 11.17
CA LEU A 15 24.99 -18.87 11.56
C LEU A 15 24.76 -17.42 12.07
N GLY A 16 25.02 -17.02 13.32
CA GLY A 16 26.13 -17.35 14.19
C GLY A 16 27.23 -16.31 13.97
N SER A 17 27.19 -15.16 14.64
CA SER A 17 28.32 -14.22 14.71
C SER A 17 28.33 -13.48 16.05
N ILE A 18 29.24 -13.93 16.90
CA ILE A 18 29.74 -13.30 18.11
C ILE A 18 31.06 -12.62 17.74
N GLY A 19 31.27 -11.41 18.26
CA GLY A 19 32.56 -10.72 18.30
C GLY A 19 32.36 -9.22 18.12
N LEU A 20 33.00 -8.30 18.85
CA LEU A 20 33.93 -8.38 19.97
C LEU A 20 33.99 -6.96 20.55
N LEU A 21 34.15 -6.82 21.86
CA LEU A 21 34.35 -5.54 22.54
C LEU A 21 35.63 -4.83 22.07
N ALA A 22 35.58 -3.51 21.93
CA ALA A 22 36.74 -2.64 22.08
C ALA A 22 36.31 -1.30 22.72
N ALA A 23 36.65 -1.15 24.01
CA ALA A 23 36.70 0.14 24.69
C ALA A 23 38.01 0.83 24.33
N LEU A 24 37.97 2.13 24.01
CA LEU A 24 39.15 2.98 24.00
C LEU A 24 38.79 4.37 24.53
N THR A 25 39.72 4.82 25.36
CA THR A 25 39.68 5.86 26.37
C THR A 25 40.07 7.25 25.84
N CYS A 26 39.84 8.24 26.71
CA CYS A 26 40.66 9.42 26.93
C CYS A 26 40.35 10.65 26.06
N GLY A 27 39.85 11.70 26.73
CA GLY A 27 39.71 13.04 26.18
C GLY A 27 41.01 13.84 26.26
N CYS A 28 40.99 15.02 25.64
CA CYS A 28 41.83 16.16 26.00
C CYS A 28 41.14 17.45 25.58
N HIS A 29 41.05 18.37 26.54
CA HIS A 29 40.60 19.74 26.39
C HIS A 29 41.54 20.52 25.46
N ALA A 30 40.98 21.30 24.52
CA ALA A 30 41.73 22.31 23.80
C ALA A 30 41.36 23.70 24.32
N ALA A 31 42.41 24.38 24.78
CA ALA A 31 42.43 25.67 25.44
C ALA A 31 41.87 26.82 24.59
N HIS A 32 41.22 27.77 25.26
CA HIS A 32 40.97 29.11 24.76
C HIS A 32 42.28 29.89 24.56
N LYS A 33 42.40 30.57 23.41
CA LYS A 33 43.23 31.76 23.27
C LYS A 33 42.49 32.81 22.42
N PRO A 34 42.46 34.08 22.84
CA PRO A 34 41.74 35.15 22.16
C PRO A 34 42.63 35.98 21.24
N ALA A 35 41.98 36.72 20.32
CA ALA A 35 42.30 38.03 19.69
C ALA A 35 42.05 38.01 18.17
N PRO A 36 41.85 39.16 17.47
CA PRO A 36 41.65 40.54 17.94
C PRO A 36 40.37 41.21 17.39
N SER A 37 40.05 42.39 17.95
CA SER A 37 38.97 43.28 17.55
C SER A 37 39.07 43.76 16.09
N GLY A 38 37.99 43.60 15.32
CA GLY A 38 37.77 44.24 14.02
C GLY A 38 36.68 45.33 14.09
N PRO A 39 36.69 46.34 13.21
CA PRO A 39 35.86 47.55 13.30
C PRO A 39 34.38 47.30 12.91
N PRO A 40 33.45 48.23 13.25
CA PRO A 40 32.01 48.00 13.15
C PRO A 40 31.56 48.06 11.69
N ILE A 41 30.74 47.09 11.27
CA ILE A 41 30.09 47.11 9.95
C ILE A 41 28.58 46.88 10.14
N THR A 42 27.85 47.99 10.02
CA THR A 42 26.48 48.16 9.52
C THR A 42 25.54 46.94 9.54
N ASN A 43 24.53 47.00 10.41
CA ASN A 43 23.38 46.11 10.38
C ASN A 43 22.61 46.27 9.05
N ALA A 44 22.75 45.30 8.16
CA ALA A 44 21.78 45.11 7.08
C ALA A 44 20.48 44.52 7.67
N PRO A 45 19.28 44.95 7.26
CA PRO A 45 18.05 44.32 7.70
C PRO A 45 17.99 42.89 7.15
N THR A 46 18.08 41.91 8.04
CA THR A 46 17.72 40.52 7.75
C THR A 46 16.22 40.46 7.49
N THR A 47 15.83 40.36 6.22
CA THR A 47 14.49 39.93 5.85
C THR A 47 14.35 38.48 6.30
N SER A 48 13.67 38.29 7.43
CA SER A 48 13.27 36.98 7.93
C SER A 48 12.35 36.33 6.89
N ALA A 49 12.87 35.36 6.13
CA ALA A 49 12.04 34.55 5.25
C ALA A 49 11.00 33.81 6.11
N ALA A 50 9.72 33.92 5.74
CA ALA A 50 8.66 33.17 6.40
C ALA A 50 8.92 31.66 6.24
N PRO A 51 8.59 30.84 7.26
CA PRO A 51 8.66 29.39 7.13
C PRO A 51 7.85 28.92 5.92
N PRO A 52 8.32 27.92 5.16
CA PRO A 52 7.54 27.34 4.08
C PRO A 52 6.20 26.86 4.64
N ALA A 53 5.10 27.21 3.98
CA ALA A 53 3.78 26.72 4.36
C ALA A 53 3.80 25.18 4.36
N PRO A 54 3.21 24.53 5.38
CA PRO A 54 3.10 23.08 5.39
C PRO A 54 2.37 22.61 4.11
N PRO A 55 2.80 21.49 3.51
CA PRO A 55 2.18 20.99 2.29
C PRO A 55 0.68 20.75 2.53
N PRO A 56 -0.17 20.96 1.51
CA PRO A 56 -1.60 20.73 1.65
C PRO A 56 -1.85 19.27 2.04
N ILE A 57 -2.64 19.06 3.09
CA ILE A 57 -3.10 17.73 3.48
C ILE A 57 -4.10 17.28 2.41
N VAL A 58 -3.65 16.43 1.48
CA VAL A 58 -4.50 15.85 0.46
C VAL A 58 -5.30 14.71 1.09
N LYS A 59 -6.61 14.89 1.24
CA LYS A 59 -7.51 13.84 1.71
C LYS A 59 -7.75 12.83 0.59
N ILE A 60 -7.40 11.57 0.81
CA ILE A 60 -7.67 10.48 -0.14
C ILE A 60 -9.16 10.13 -0.06
N ALA A 61 -9.79 9.92 -1.22
CA ALA A 61 -11.20 9.48 -1.25
C ALA A 61 -11.32 8.07 -0.64
N PRO A 62 -12.40 7.77 0.12
CA PRO A 62 -12.62 6.43 0.66
C PRO A 62 -12.56 5.36 -0.42
N LEU A 63 -12.05 4.18 -0.08
CA LEU A 63 -11.90 3.05 -0.98
C LEU A 63 -12.99 2.00 -0.73
N PRO A 64 -13.96 1.85 -1.64
CA PRO A 64 -14.97 0.80 -1.57
C PRO A 64 -14.38 -0.62 -1.57
N VAL A 65 -14.96 -1.47 -0.73
CA VAL A 65 -14.74 -2.93 -0.72
C VAL A 65 -16.06 -3.62 -1.05
N ARG A 66 -16.01 -4.54 -2.02
CA ARG A 66 -17.17 -5.32 -2.47
C ARG A 66 -16.84 -6.81 -2.48
N PRO A 67 -17.80 -7.70 -2.18
CA PRO A 67 -17.58 -9.13 -2.30
C PRO A 67 -17.59 -9.53 -3.78
N VAL A 68 -16.69 -10.42 -4.15
CA VAL A 68 -16.65 -11.02 -5.49
C VAL A 68 -17.57 -12.23 -5.49
N THR A 69 -18.61 -12.20 -6.32
CA THR A 69 -19.55 -13.31 -6.47
C THR A 69 -19.17 -14.23 -7.63
N LYS A 70 -18.54 -13.67 -8.67
CA LYS A 70 -17.98 -14.40 -9.82
C LYS A 70 -16.73 -13.68 -10.32
N SER A 71 -15.76 -14.46 -10.77
CA SER A 71 -14.60 -13.97 -11.52
C SER A 71 -14.24 -14.96 -12.62
N HIS A 72 -13.83 -14.46 -13.79
CA HIS A 72 -13.27 -15.29 -14.84
C HIS A 72 -12.32 -14.49 -15.75
N PRO A 73 -11.37 -15.13 -16.43
CA PRO A 73 -10.52 -14.48 -17.42
C PRO A 73 -11.33 -13.90 -18.58
N THR A 74 -10.88 -12.80 -19.16
CA THR A 74 -11.41 -12.31 -20.43
C THR A 74 -11.02 -13.25 -21.57
N THR A 75 -11.91 -13.40 -22.53
CA THR A 75 -11.70 -14.20 -23.75
C THR A 75 -12.23 -13.44 -24.95
N PRO A 76 -11.95 -13.86 -26.20
CA PRO A 76 -12.60 -13.26 -27.37
C PRO A 76 -14.15 -13.27 -27.29
N ALA A 77 -14.72 -14.26 -26.60
CA ALA A 77 -16.17 -14.39 -26.38
C ALA A 77 -16.67 -13.64 -25.13
N THR A 78 -15.80 -13.34 -24.17
CA THR A 78 -16.17 -12.67 -22.92
C THR A 78 -15.28 -11.46 -22.70
N LYS A 79 -15.79 -10.31 -23.13
CA LYS A 79 -15.09 -9.02 -23.07
C LYS A 79 -15.42 -8.31 -21.76
N CYS A 80 -14.56 -7.36 -21.39
CA CYS A 80 -14.90 -6.38 -20.37
C CYS A 80 -16.17 -5.62 -20.77
N PRO A 81 -17.09 -5.37 -19.82
CA PRO A 81 -18.24 -4.52 -20.10
C PRO A 81 -17.76 -3.13 -20.49
N ASP A 82 -18.55 -2.45 -21.33
CA ASP A 82 -18.32 -1.04 -21.62
C ASP A 82 -18.59 -0.25 -20.33
N MET A 83 -17.52 0.27 -19.74
CA MET A 83 -17.55 0.96 -18.45
C MET A 83 -18.21 2.35 -18.52
N GLY A 84 -18.71 2.76 -19.69
CA GLY A 84 -19.41 4.02 -19.91
C GLY A 84 -18.60 5.25 -19.47
N PRO A 85 -19.26 6.41 -19.29
CA PRO A 85 -18.70 7.47 -18.48
C PRO A 85 -18.51 6.96 -17.04
N ASN A 86 -17.42 7.37 -16.38
CA ASN A 86 -17.10 6.98 -15.00
C ASN A 86 -18.11 7.59 -14.00
N VAL A 87 -19.33 7.04 -13.97
CA VAL A 87 -20.40 7.38 -13.05
C VAL A 87 -20.33 6.40 -11.88
N PRO A 88 -20.20 6.86 -10.63
CA PRO A 88 -20.17 5.97 -9.47
C PRO A 88 -21.43 5.10 -9.41
N VAL A 89 -21.23 3.79 -9.26
CA VAL A 89 -22.33 2.85 -8.99
C VAL A 89 -22.78 2.99 -7.54
N ALA A 90 -24.09 2.97 -7.30
CA ALA A 90 -24.62 3.11 -5.94
C ALA A 90 -24.09 1.98 -5.02
N PRO A 91 -23.86 2.24 -3.73
CA PRO A 91 -23.36 1.23 -2.79
C PRO A 91 -24.24 -0.02 -2.69
N THR A 92 -25.56 0.12 -2.88
CA THR A 92 -26.53 -0.98 -2.77
C THR A 92 -26.59 -1.89 -4.00
N ASP A 93 -26.04 -1.44 -5.12
CA ASP A 93 -26.23 -2.11 -6.41
C ASP A 93 -25.08 -3.08 -6.69
N ALA A 94 -25.35 -4.15 -7.43
CA ALA A 94 -24.29 -5.02 -7.94
C ALA A 94 -23.49 -4.32 -9.06
N LEU A 95 -22.23 -4.73 -9.24
CA LEU A 95 -21.33 -4.16 -10.25
C LEU A 95 -20.67 -5.27 -11.06
N THR A 96 -20.81 -5.25 -12.39
CA THR A 96 -20.00 -6.09 -13.29
C THR A 96 -18.95 -5.23 -13.97
N THR A 97 -17.68 -5.61 -13.81
CA THR A 97 -16.53 -4.79 -14.27
C THR A 97 -15.29 -5.64 -14.53
N CYS A 98 -14.17 -5.01 -14.90
CA CYS A 98 -12.87 -5.63 -15.06
C CYS A 98 -11.81 -5.07 -14.10
N ASP A 99 -10.70 -5.81 -14.00
CA ASP A 99 -9.46 -5.32 -13.42
C ASP A 99 -8.76 -4.26 -14.30
N LEU A 100 -7.72 -3.65 -13.74
CA LEU A 100 -6.89 -2.64 -14.41
C LEU A 100 -6.27 -3.14 -15.72
N ALA A 101 -5.88 -4.42 -15.76
CA ALA A 101 -5.27 -5.05 -16.92
C ALA A 101 -6.29 -5.49 -17.99
N ARG A 102 -7.59 -5.39 -17.70
CA ARG A 102 -8.69 -6.00 -18.48
C ARG A 102 -8.50 -7.50 -18.72
N ALA A 103 -7.82 -8.17 -17.80
CA ALA A 103 -7.49 -9.57 -17.85
C ALA A 103 -8.61 -10.45 -17.27
N ASN A 104 -9.37 -9.93 -16.30
CA ASN A 104 -10.48 -10.64 -15.67
C ASN A 104 -11.73 -9.77 -15.61
N VAL A 105 -12.89 -10.40 -15.79
CA VAL A 105 -14.21 -9.83 -15.51
C VAL A 105 -14.67 -10.32 -14.13
N TYR A 106 -15.29 -9.42 -13.38
CA TYR A 106 -15.82 -9.66 -12.04
C TYR A 106 -17.29 -9.29 -11.97
N THR A 107 -18.08 -10.10 -11.28
CA THR A 107 -19.40 -9.72 -10.78
C THR A 107 -19.30 -9.52 -9.28
N LEU A 108 -19.56 -8.29 -8.84
CA LEU A 108 -19.43 -7.83 -7.47
C LEU A 108 -20.81 -7.61 -6.85
N GLY A 109 -20.94 -7.98 -5.58
CA GLY A 109 -22.14 -7.65 -4.80
C GLY A 109 -22.21 -6.18 -4.41
N PRO A 110 -23.20 -5.82 -3.57
CA PRO A 110 -23.26 -4.52 -2.91
C PRO A 110 -21.98 -4.23 -2.13
N GLU A 111 -21.71 -2.96 -1.92
CA GLU A 111 -20.61 -2.50 -1.09
C GLU A 111 -20.77 -2.93 0.37
N THR A 112 -19.71 -3.51 0.92
CA THR A 112 -19.68 -3.97 2.31
C THR A 112 -19.11 -2.91 3.24
N MET A 113 -18.14 -2.12 2.75
CA MET A 113 -17.56 -1.02 3.51
C MET A 113 -16.79 -0.04 2.61
N GLN A 114 -16.48 1.13 3.17
CA GLN A 114 -15.52 2.07 2.61
C GLN A 114 -14.35 2.24 3.56
N LEU A 115 -13.15 2.03 3.05
CA LEU A 115 -11.91 2.18 3.81
C LEU A 115 -11.37 3.60 3.66
N GLY A 116 -11.22 4.30 4.77
CA GLY A 116 -10.44 5.53 4.85
C GLY A 116 -8.95 5.24 4.77
N LEU A 117 -8.28 5.88 3.81
CA LEU A 117 -6.84 5.79 3.61
C LEU A 117 -6.17 7.09 4.04
N ILE A 118 -5.08 6.98 4.79
CA ILE A 118 -4.23 8.13 5.14
C ILE A 118 -3.00 8.22 4.25
N HIS A 119 -2.59 7.11 3.65
CA HIS A 119 -1.44 7.05 2.77
C HIS A 119 -1.49 5.83 1.84
N VAL A 120 -0.84 5.95 0.68
CA VAL A 120 -0.54 4.84 -0.22
C VAL A 120 0.97 4.87 -0.44
N ASP A 121 1.67 3.85 0.06
CA ASP A 121 3.12 3.74 -0.12
C ASP A 121 3.43 3.61 -1.63
N PRO A 122 4.55 4.19 -2.12
CA PRO A 122 4.98 4.00 -3.49
C PRO A 122 5.13 2.51 -3.86
N PRO A 123 4.90 2.13 -5.13
CA PRO A 123 5.14 0.77 -5.60
C PRO A 123 6.55 0.28 -5.25
N LYS A 124 6.62 -0.95 -4.74
CA LYS A 124 7.88 -1.61 -4.39
C LYS A 124 8.00 -2.93 -5.12
N ALA A 125 9.10 -3.11 -5.85
CA ALA A 125 9.44 -4.42 -6.40
C ALA A 125 9.76 -5.40 -5.26
N VAL A 126 9.10 -6.56 -5.28
CA VAL A 126 9.34 -7.68 -4.36
C VAL A 126 10.25 -8.71 -5.03
N THR A 127 10.02 -8.95 -6.32
CA THR A 127 10.87 -9.75 -7.20
C THR A 127 10.92 -9.09 -8.59
N ALA A 128 11.52 -9.72 -9.59
CA ALA A 128 11.54 -9.19 -10.97
C ALA A 128 10.13 -8.99 -11.55
N ASP A 129 9.20 -9.88 -11.21
CA ASP A 129 7.86 -9.95 -11.83
C ASP A 129 6.72 -9.69 -10.83
N PHE A 130 7.04 -9.18 -9.65
CA PHE A 130 6.04 -8.89 -8.62
C PHE A 130 6.32 -7.57 -7.93
N TYR A 131 5.29 -6.73 -7.89
CA TYR A 131 5.28 -5.44 -7.24
C TYR A 131 4.19 -5.42 -6.18
N GLN A 132 4.45 -4.74 -5.07
CA GLN A 132 3.45 -4.48 -4.05
C GLN A 132 3.17 -2.99 -3.93
N VAL A 133 1.93 -2.67 -3.58
CA VAL A 133 1.49 -1.35 -3.14
C VAL A 133 0.84 -1.53 -1.78
N THR A 134 1.25 -0.71 -0.80
CA THR A 134 0.73 -0.80 0.56
C THR A 134 -0.22 0.35 0.83
N LEU A 135 -1.46 0.05 1.17
CA LEU A 135 -2.47 1.01 1.60
C LEU A 135 -2.38 1.14 3.13
N VAL A 136 -2.30 2.37 3.63
CA VAL A 136 -2.28 2.67 5.06
C VAL A 136 -3.64 3.22 5.46
N LEU A 137 -4.32 2.50 6.35
CA LEU A 137 -5.68 2.82 6.79
C LEU A 137 -5.65 3.89 7.90
N ASP A 138 -6.71 4.69 7.97
CA ASP A 138 -6.99 5.43 9.20
C ASP A 138 -7.39 4.46 10.35
N PRO A 139 -7.28 4.87 11.63
CA PRO A 139 -7.54 3.97 12.74
C PRO A 139 -8.96 3.36 12.77
N PRO A 140 -10.04 4.10 12.48
CA PRO A 140 -11.38 3.51 12.37
C PRO A 140 -11.48 2.43 11.29
N SER A 141 -10.92 2.67 10.11
CA SER A 141 -10.93 1.73 9.00
C SER A 141 -10.03 0.53 9.27
N ALA A 142 -8.90 0.72 9.95
CA ALA A 142 -8.04 -0.37 10.39
C ALA A 142 -8.76 -1.34 11.32
N ALA A 143 -9.52 -0.81 12.30
CA ALA A 143 -10.31 -1.64 13.21
C ALA A 143 -11.45 -2.36 12.47
N ALA A 144 -12.18 -1.66 11.60
CA ALA A 144 -13.26 -2.25 10.81
C ALA A 144 -12.74 -3.36 9.88
N TRP A 145 -11.62 -3.12 9.20
CA TRP A 145 -10.98 -4.12 8.33
C TRP A 145 -10.50 -5.34 9.11
N ALA A 146 -9.93 -5.15 10.31
CA ALA A 146 -9.50 -6.24 11.17
C ALA A 146 -10.66 -7.11 11.65
N SER A 147 -11.80 -6.52 12.01
CA SER A 147 -13.01 -7.28 12.38
C SER A 147 -13.57 -8.03 11.18
N PHE A 148 -13.70 -7.35 10.04
CA PHE A 148 -14.24 -7.94 8.81
C PHE A 148 -13.41 -9.13 8.33
N THR A 149 -12.08 -8.99 8.26
CA THR A 149 -11.21 -10.10 7.83
C THR A 149 -11.19 -11.28 8.80
N ALA A 150 -11.52 -11.08 10.08
CA ALA A 150 -11.68 -12.17 11.04
C ALA A 150 -12.93 -13.02 10.76
N GLU A 151 -14.01 -12.37 10.34
CA GLU A 151 -15.31 -13.01 10.08
C GLU A 151 -15.42 -13.58 8.66
N HIS A 152 -14.63 -13.07 7.73
CA HIS A 152 -14.72 -13.34 6.29
C HIS A 152 -13.48 -14.05 5.73
N VAL A 153 -12.81 -14.89 6.53
CA VAL A 153 -11.69 -15.70 6.03
C VAL A 153 -12.18 -16.62 4.91
N LYS A 154 -11.42 -16.67 3.81
CA LYS A 154 -11.70 -17.32 2.53
C LYS A 154 -12.73 -16.63 1.64
N ASP A 155 -13.34 -15.54 2.08
CA ASP A 155 -14.15 -14.75 1.16
C ASP A 155 -13.27 -14.03 0.14
N HIS A 156 -13.81 -13.91 -1.07
CA HIS A 156 -13.17 -13.19 -2.16
C HIS A 156 -13.73 -11.76 -2.19
N VAL A 157 -12.86 -10.76 -2.08
CA VAL A 157 -13.25 -9.35 -2.06
C VAL A 157 -12.50 -8.57 -3.13
N ALA A 158 -13.03 -7.42 -3.51
CA ALA A 158 -12.44 -6.52 -4.47
C ALA A 158 -12.40 -5.09 -3.93
N PHE A 159 -11.25 -4.44 -4.14
CA PHE A 159 -11.05 -3.02 -3.91
C PHE A 159 -11.37 -2.25 -5.19
N ILE A 160 -12.29 -1.30 -5.12
CA ILE A 160 -12.85 -0.65 -6.32
C ILE A 160 -12.52 0.83 -6.35
N ARG A 161 -12.16 1.35 -7.53
CA ARG A 161 -12.10 2.78 -7.80
C ARG A 161 -12.49 3.02 -9.25
N ASP A 162 -13.28 4.06 -9.52
CA ASP A 162 -13.73 4.39 -10.88
C ASP A 162 -14.42 3.23 -11.60
N ASN A 163 -15.21 2.46 -10.84
CA ASN A 163 -15.81 1.21 -11.26
C ASN A 163 -14.81 0.14 -11.74
N LEU A 164 -13.49 0.30 -11.58
CA LEU A 164 -12.48 -0.71 -11.89
C LEU A 164 -12.08 -1.49 -10.63
N VAL A 165 -11.81 -2.78 -10.80
CA VAL A 165 -11.17 -3.59 -9.77
C VAL A 165 -9.69 -3.22 -9.72
N LEU A 166 -9.25 -2.64 -8.60
CA LEU A 166 -7.84 -2.38 -8.35
C LEU A 166 -7.10 -3.69 -8.10
N GLU A 167 -7.62 -4.49 -7.19
CA GLU A 167 -7.21 -5.86 -6.91
C GLU A 167 -8.38 -6.62 -6.29
N ALA A 168 -8.39 -7.93 -6.45
CA ALA A 168 -9.41 -8.81 -5.89
C ALA A 168 -8.79 -10.00 -5.14
N PRO A 169 -8.27 -9.80 -3.91
CA PRO A 169 -7.66 -10.88 -3.14
C PRO A 169 -8.70 -11.74 -2.40
N ILE A 170 -8.31 -12.98 -2.13
CA ILE A 170 -8.98 -13.82 -1.12
C ILE A 170 -8.46 -13.41 0.26
N ILE A 171 -9.35 -13.31 1.24
CA ILE A 171 -8.97 -13.05 2.63
C ILE A 171 -8.35 -14.34 3.20
N GLU A 172 -7.03 -14.36 3.35
CA GLU A 172 -6.34 -15.56 3.83
C GLU A 172 -6.37 -15.70 5.36
N GLU A 173 -6.33 -14.57 6.05
CA GLU A 173 -6.29 -14.48 7.50
C GLU A 173 -6.81 -13.12 7.98
N GLN A 174 -7.01 -12.98 9.29
CA GLN A 174 -7.31 -11.71 9.90
C GLN A 174 -6.16 -10.71 9.73
N VAL A 175 -6.47 -9.48 9.33
CA VAL A 175 -5.48 -8.41 9.12
C VAL A 175 -5.57 -7.35 10.22
N THR A 176 -4.63 -7.36 11.16
CA THR A 176 -4.58 -6.42 12.30
C THR A 176 -3.51 -5.33 12.16
N SER A 177 -2.77 -5.31 11.07
CA SER A 177 -1.63 -4.41 10.85
C SER A 177 -2.00 -2.94 10.58
N GLY A 178 -3.28 -2.66 10.30
CA GLY A 178 -3.74 -1.38 9.77
C GLY A 178 -3.24 -1.09 8.34
N ARG A 179 -2.71 -2.11 7.66
CA ARG A 179 -2.17 -2.02 6.30
C ARG A 179 -2.75 -3.09 5.42
N ILE A 180 -3.00 -2.75 4.16
CA ILE A 180 -3.41 -3.70 3.12
C ILE A 180 -2.30 -3.72 2.08
N VAL A 181 -1.77 -4.91 1.80
CA VAL A 181 -0.76 -5.10 0.75
C VAL A 181 -1.45 -5.66 -0.48
N LEU A 182 -1.40 -4.91 -1.57
CA LEU A 182 -1.93 -5.30 -2.87
C LEU A 182 -0.75 -5.63 -3.79
N THR A 183 -0.89 -6.66 -4.63
CA THR A 183 0.20 -7.17 -5.46
C THR A 183 -0.20 -7.25 -6.92
N THR A 184 0.72 -6.89 -7.81
CA THR A 184 0.54 -6.98 -9.26
C THR A 184 1.85 -7.39 -9.95
N GLN A 185 1.78 -7.73 -11.24
CA GLN A 185 2.89 -8.34 -11.98
C GLN A 185 3.79 -7.34 -12.73
N THR A 186 3.32 -6.12 -12.96
CA THR A 186 4.05 -5.12 -13.75
C THR A 186 4.29 -3.84 -12.96
N ALA A 187 5.39 -3.14 -13.27
CA ALA A 187 5.69 -1.85 -12.67
C ALA A 187 4.62 -0.81 -13.01
N GLU A 188 4.15 -0.81 -14.26
CA GLU A 188 3.09 0.07 -14.75
C GLU A 188 1.77 -0.21 -14.03
N GLY A 189 1.41 -1.48 -13.86
CA GLY A 189 0.22 -1.88 -13.11
C GLY A 189 0.29 -1.41 -11.66
N ALA A 190 1.46 -1.52 -11.03
CA ALA A 190 1.64 -1.08 -9.65
C ALA A 190 1.56 0.45 -9.51
N ALA A 191 2.13 1.18 -10.46
CA ALA A 191 2.01 2.64 -10.52
C ALA A 191 0.56 3.08 -10.71
N GLN A 192 -0.18 2.45 -11.62
CA GLN A 192 -1.59 2.74 -11.86
C GLN A 192 -2.45 2.41 -10.63
N LEU A 193 -2.21 1.26 -9.99
CA LEU A 193 -2.88 0.87 -8.76
C LEU A 193 -2.65 1.91 -7.65
N ALA A 194 -1.40 2.31 -7.42
CA ALA A 194 -1.07 3.32 -6.40
C ALA A 194 -1.73 4.68 -6.69
N GLN A 195 -1.71 5.10 -7.96
CA GLN A 195 -2.35 6.36 -8.38
C GLN A 195 -3.86 6.34 -8.15
N LEU A 196 -4.54 5.24 -8.50
CA LEU A 196 -5.99 5.13 -8.34
C LEU A 196 -6.38 5.00 -6.87
N ALA A 197 -5.68 4.18 -6.10
CA ALA A 197 -5.93 4.02 -4.67
C ALA A 197 -5.71 5.34 -3.90
N GLY A 198 -4.68 6.11 -4.27
CA GLY A 198 -4.32 7.38 -3.64
C GLY A 198 -5.10 8.60 -4.15
N ARG A 199 -6.13 8.42 -4.97
CA ARG A 199 -6.85 9.55 -5.59
C ARG A 199 -7.48 10.45 -4.50
N PRO A 200 -7.33 11.79 -4.61
CA PRO A 200 -7.98 12.74 -3.72
C PRO A 200 -9.51 12.64 -3.72
N ALA A 201 -10.13 13.05 -2.60
CA ALA A 201 -11.58 13.16 -2.43
C ALA A 201 -12.22 14.34 -3.16
#